data_AF-M3F4G2-F1
#
_entry.id   AF-M3F4G2-F1
#
_cell.length_a   1.000
_cell.length_b   1.000
_cell.length_c   1.000
_cell.angle_alpha   90.00
_cell.angle_beta   90.00
_cell.angle_gamma   90.00
#
_symmetry.space_group_name_H-M   'P 1'
#
loop_
_entity.id
_entity.type
_entity.pdbx_description
1 polymer ?
#
loop_
_entity_poly.entity_id
_entity_poly.type
_entity_poly.pdbx_seq_one_letter_code
_entity_poly.pdbx_strand_id
1 'polypeptide(L)'
;MAGLIAMRPGSRTRLCHRLRTHPAGKGARRSMGERDFIALIDGIHQLVKAPIVLVWDRLNTHVSHAMRELIAEREWLTVFLLPAYSPDLNPVEWVWAYVKRSLANLAVVALDRLETLVRNRLKRLQYRPHTLDGFIAGTGLTLVDPASP
;
A
#
# COMPACT_ATOMS: atom_id res chain seq x y z
N MET A 1 3.10 -2.14 -8.69
CA MET A 1 3.33 -2.54 -7.28
C MET A 1 2.26 -1.87 -6.44
N ALA A 2 1.73 -2.56 -5.44
CA ALA A 2 0.79 -2.02 -4.45
C ALA A 2 1.43 -2.08 -3.07
N GLY A 3 1.11 -1.12 -2.22
CA GLY A 3 1.55 -1.07 -0.83
C GLY A 3 0.43 -0.53 0.05
N LEU A 4 0.36 -1.02 1.27
CA LEU A 4 -0.54 -0.54 2.32
C LEU A 4 0.24 -0.46 3.62
N ILE A 5 0.10 0.67 4.32
CA ILE A 5 0.55 0.80 5.70
C ILE A 5 -0.68 0.61 6.58
N ALA A 6 -0.61 -0.35 7.49
CA ALA A 6 -1.64 -0.63 8.47
C ALA A 6 -1.17 -0.21 9.86
N MET A 7 -1.97 0.59 10.54
CA MET A 7 -1.72 1.05 11.90
C MET A 7 -2.93 0.73 12.78
N ARG A 8 -2.68 0.53 14.07
CA ARG A 8 -3.70 0.44 15.11
C ARG A 8 -3.08 0.98 16.40
N PRO A 9 -3.74 1.90 17.14
CA PRO A 9 -3.25 2.36 18.43
C PRO A 9 -2.84 1.19 19.33
N GLY A 10 -1.70 1.33 20.02
CA GLY A 10 -1.13 0.28 20.88
C GLY A 10 -0.56 -0.94 20.14
N SER A 11 -0.60 -0.98 18.80
CA SER A 11 -0.05 -2.06 17.99
C SER A 11 1.09 -1.56 17.10
N ARG A 12 2.00 -2.48 16.75
CA ARG A 12 3.06 -2.21 15.79
C ARG A 12 2.49 -1.90 14.40
N THR A 13 2.92 -0.80 13.80
CA THR A 13 2.65 -0.44 12.39
C THR A 13 3.27 -1.45 11.42
N ARG A 14 2.49 -1.83 10.40
CA ARG A 14 2.83 -2.88 9.43
C ARG A 14 2.81 -2.33 8.02
N LEU A 15 3.77 -2.74 7.21
CA LEU A 15 3.77 -2.54 5.76
C LEU A 15 3.43 -3.86 5.07
N CYS A 16 2.41 -3.86 4.23
CA CYS A 16 2.06 -4.98 3.36
C CYS A 16 2.19 -4.51 1.90
N HIS A 17 2.74 -5.35 1.04
CA HIS A 17 2.95 -4.97 -0.35
C HIS A 17 2.78 -6.14 -1.31
N ARG A 18 2.42 -5.84 -2.55
CA ARG A 18 2.35 -6.79 -3.66
C ARG A 18 3.18 -6.27 -4.83
N LEU A 19 4.14 -7.08 -5.26
CA LEU A 19 4.97 -6.82 -6.43
C LEU A 19 4.67 -7.87 -7.48
N ARG A 20 4.24 -7.41 -8.66
CA ARG A 20 4.16 -8.21 -9.87
C ARG A 20 5.26 -7.76 -10.83
N THR A 21 5.95 -8.72 -11.40
CA THR A 21 6.78 -8.51 -12.58
C THR A 21 6.05 -9.04 -13.79
N HIS A 22 6.14 -8.28 -14.88
CA HIS A 22 5.47 -8.60 -16.13
C HIS A 22 6.55 -9.11 -17.08
N PRO A 23 6.42 -10.34 -17.60
CA PRO A 23 7.32 -10.84 -18.64
C PRO A 23 7.32 -9.89 -19.85
N ALA A 24 8.46 -9.79 -20.53
CA ALA A 24 8.55 -9.05 -21.78
C ALA A 24 7.69 -9.75 -22.86
N GLY A 25 6.64 -9.08 -23.35
CA GLY A 25 5.74 -9.62 -24.38
C GLY A 25 4.66 -8.61 -24.80
N LYS A 26 4.16 -8.74 -26.04
CA LYS A 26 3.00 -7.96 -26.52
C LYS A 26 1.70 -8.60 -25.99
N GLY A 27 0.74 -7.78 -25.55
CA GLY A 27 -0.62 -8.23 -25.20
C GLY A 27 -0.89 -8.54 -23.72
N ALA A 28 0.12 -8.67 -22.85
CA ALA A 28 -0.10 -8.87 -21.42
C ALA A 28 -0.41 -7.54 -20.70
N ARG A 29 -1.40 -7.52 -19.79
CA ARG A 29 -1.67 -6.37 -18.90
C ARG A 29 -0.40 -6.10 -18.07
N ARG A 30 0.17 -4.90 -18.23
CA ARG A 30 1.41 -4.46 -17.55
C ARG A 30 1.16 -3.65 -16.27
N SER A 31 -0.07 -3.70 -15.77
CA SER A 31 -0.50 -3.03 -14.54
C SER A 31 -1.10 -4.04 -13.58
N MET A 32 -1.19 -3.66 -12.32
CA MET A 32 -2.05 -4.39 -11.39
C MET A 32 -3.52 -4.14 -11.75
N GLY A 33 -4.36 -5.10 -11.42
CA GLY A 33 -5.80 -4.98 -11.53
C GLY A 33 -6.53 -5.09 -10.21
N GLU A 34 -7.84 -4.98 -10.30
CA GLU A 34 -8.79 -5.01 -9.20
C GLU A 34 -8.54 -6.22 -8.29
N ARG A 35 -8.36 -7.40 -8.90
CA ARG A 35 -8.04 -8.66 -8.19
C ARG A 35 -6.72 -8.62 -7.42
N ASP A 36 -5.71 -7.90 -7.92
CA ASP A 36 -4.43 -7.79 -7.22
C ASP A 36 -4.54 -6.91 -5.98
N PHE A 37 -5.31 -5.82 -6.06
CA PHE A 37 -5.59 -4.94 -4.93
C PHE A 37 -6.45 -5.63 -3.88
N ILE A 38 -7.54 -6.27 -4.29
CA ILE A 38 -8.42 -6.99 -3.37
C ILE A 38 -7.70 -8.14 -2.67
N ALA A 39 -6.89 -8.93 -3.40
CA ALA A 39 -6.09 -9.97 -2.76
C ALA A 39 -5.07 -9.41 -1.75
N LEU A 40 -4.56 -8.19 -1.95
CA LEU A 40 -3.72 -7.53 -0.95
C LEU A 40 -4.53 -7.13 0.28
N ILE A 41 -5.73 -6.56 0.09
CA ILE A 41 -6.62 -6.12 1.20
C ILE A 41 -7.08 -7.35 2.01
N ASP A 42 -7.52 -8.42 1.35
CA ASP A 42 -7.91 -9.68 1.97
C ASP A 42 -6.76 -10.30 2.78
N GLY A 43 -5.54 -10.27 2.23
CA GLY A 43 -4.35 -10.74 2.93
C GLY A 43 -4.04 -9.94 4.20
N ILE A 44 -4.30 -8.63 4.19
CA ILE A 44 -4.16 -7.81 5.40
C ILE A 44 -5.24 -8.15 6.41
N HIS A 45 -6.48 -8.32 5.98
CA HIS A 45 -7.57 -8.72 6.87
C HIS A 45 -7.27 -10.06 7.56
N GLN A 46 -6.75 -11.04 6.83
CA GLN A 46 -6.29 -12.31 7.40
C GLN A 46 -5.15 -12.15 8.40
N LEU A 47 -4.26 -11.17 8.20
CA LEU A 47 -3.13 -10.89 9.08
C LEU A 47 -3.56 -10.17 10.36
N VAL A 48 -4.47 -9.20 10.27
CA VAL A 48 -4.89 -8.35 11.41
C VAL A 48 -6.12 -8.88 12.15
N LYS A 49 -6.91 -9.75 11.50
CA LYS A 49 -8.11 -10.40 12.06
C LYS A 49 -9.10 -9.40 12.67
N ALA A 50 -9.26 -8.25 12.01
CA ALA A 50 -10.11 -7.15 12.46
C ALA A 50 -10.72 -6.41 11.27
N PRO A 51 -11.85 -5.70 11.47
CA PRO A 51 -12.38 -4.77 10.47
C PRO A 51 -11.33 -3.72 10.06
N ILE A 52 -11.39 -3.30 8.79
CA ILE A 52 -10.40 -2.40 8.18
C ILE A 52 -11.10 -1.14 7.69
N VAL A 53 -10.56 0.00 8.10
CA VAL A 53 -10.80 1.28 7.43
C VAL A 53 -9.65 1.51 6.45
N LEU A 54 -9.96 1.42 5.15
CA LEU A 54 -9.02 1.64 4.07
C LEU A 54 -9.15 3.07 3.56
N VAL A 55 -8.06 3.83 3.62
CA VAL A 55 -7.95 5.15 3.00
C VAL A 55 -6.96 5.06 1.85
N TRP A 56 -7.37 5.41 0.64
CA TRP A 56 -6.52 5.33 -0.54
C TRP A 56 -6.81 6.43 -1.56
N ASP A 57 -5.91 6.61 -2.52
CA ASP A 57 -6.06 7.58 -3.59
C ASP A 57 -7.17 7.21 -4.59
N ARG A 58 -7.37 8.09 -5.57
CA ARG A 58 -8.41 7.96 -6.59
C ARG A 58 -7.92 7.30 -7.88
N LEU A 59 -6.91 6.43 -7.83
CA LEU A 59 -6.49 5.66 -9.01
C LEU A 59 -7.70 5.04 -9.71
N ASN A 60 -7.77 5.08 -11.04
CA ASN A 60 -8.95 4.62 -11.80
C ASN A 60 -9.41 3.20 -11.42
N THR A 61 -8.46 2.30 -11.09
CA THR A 61 -8.76 0.95 -10.62
C THR A 61 -9.37 0.91 -9.21
N HIS A 62 -9.06 1.86 -8.32
CA HIS A 62 -9.67 1.96 -6.99
C HIS A 62 -11.13 2.45 -7.04
N VAL A 63 -11.48 3.25 -8.05
CA VAL A 63 -12.81 3.86 -8.18
C VAL A 63 -13.69 3.19 -9.24
N SER A 64 -13.20 2.13 -9.88
CA SER A 64 -13.93 1.41 -10.93
C SER A 64 -15.18 0.70 -10.39
N HIS A 65 -16.16 0.45 -11.26
CA HIS A 65 -17.37 -0.30 -10.89
C HIS A 65 -17.03 -1.68 -10.33
N ALA A 66 -16.16 -2.42 -11.04
CA ALA A 66 -15.72 -3.74 -10.62
C ALA A 66 -15.04 -3.72 -9.24
N MET A 67 -14.28 -2.67 -8.92
CA MET A 67 -13.70 -2.53 -7.58
C MET A 67 -14.76 -2.29 -6.51
N ARG A 68 -15.79 -1.48 -6.80
CA ARG A 68 -16.90 -1.23 -5.86
C ARG A 68 -17.69 -2.51 -5.57
N GLU A 69 -17.94 -3.34 -6.57
CA GLU A 69 -18.59 -4.64 -6.39
C GLU A 69 -17.76 -5.55 -5.49
N LEU A 70 -16.45 -5.64 -5.74
CA LEU A 70 -15.55 -6.42 -4.88
C LEU A 70 -15.51 -5.88 -3.44
N ILE A 71 -15.54 -4.56 -3.24
CA ILE A 71 -15.61 -3.98 -1.90
C ILE A 71 -16.94 -4.33 -1.21
N ALA A 72 -18.06 -4.31 -1.93
CA ALA A 72 -19.39 -4.56 -1.38
C ALA A 72 -19.56 -5.97 -0.80
N GLU A 73 -18.82 -6.95 -1.31
CA GLU A 73 -18.79 -8.33 -0.78
C GLU A 73 -18.09 -8.46 0.59
N ARG A 74 -17.49 -7.38 1.11
CA ARG A 74 -16.62 -7.41 2.30
C ARG A 74 -17.20 -6.52 3.40
N GLU A 75 -18.12 -7.07 4.18
CA GLU A 75 -18.78 -6.36 5.29
C GLU A 75 -17.80 -5.79 6.35
N TRP A 76 -16.60 -6.36 6.45
CA TRP A 76 -15.54 -5.92 7.36
C TRP A 76 -14.71 -4.73 6.82
N LEU A 77 -14.95 -4.28 5.59
CA LEU A 77 -14.15 -3.26 4.91
C LEU A 77 -14.94 -1.96 4.74
N THR A 78 -14.43 -0.87 5.32
CA THR A 78 -14.91 0.49 5.04
C THR A 78 -13.86 1.24 4.23
N VAL A 79 -14.27 1.92 3.16
CA VAL A 79 -13.34 2.58 2.23
C VAL A 79 -13.60 4.09 2.16
N PHE A 80 -12.55 4.88 2.34
CA PHE A 80 -12.52 6.32 2.10
C PHE A 80 -11.54 6.67 1.00
N LEU A 81 -11.92 7.64 0.17
CA LEU A 81 -11.08 8.18 -0.89
C LEU A 81 -10.43 9.47 -0.40
N LEU A 82 -9.12 9.60 -0.63
CA LEU A 82 -8.44 10.87 -0.49
C LEU A 82 -8.98 11.89 -1.50
N PRO A 83 -8.86 13.21 -1.21
CA PRO A 83 -9.13 14.24 -2.20
C PRO A 83 -8.29 14.03 -3.47
N ALA A 84 -8.79 14.51 -4.60
CA ALA A 84 -8.05 14.43 -5.85
C ALA A 84 -6.74 15.22 -5.74
N TYR A 85 -5.66 14.66 -6.30
CA TYR A 85 -4.33 15.29 -6.33
C TYR A 85 -3.73 15.63 -4.95
N SER A 86 -4.02 14.81 -3.93
CA SER A 86 -3.41 14.93 -2.58
C SER A 86 -2.44 13.79 -2.26
N PRO A 87 -1.29 13.67 -2.98
CA PRO A 87 -0.31 12.62 -2.71
C PRO A 87 0.37 12.79 -1.34
N ASP A 88 0.42 14.02 -0.81
CA ASP A 88 0.91 14.38 0.51
C ASP A 88 0.13 13.69 1.65
N LEU A 89 -1.15 13.40 1.43
CA LEU A 89 -2.02 12.70 2.37
C LEU A 89 -1.90 11.17 2.29
N ASN A 90 -1.17 10.62 1.30
CA ASN A 90 -0.99 9.18 1.15
C ASN A 90 0.36 8.74 1.74
N PRO A 91 0.41 8.08 2.91
CA PRO A 91 1.66 7.72 3.56
C PRO A 91 2.48 6.69 2.74
N VAL A 92 1.83 5.96 1.81
CA VAL A 92 2.49 5.00 0.94
C VAL A 92 3.38 5.70 -0.10
N GLU A 93 3.12 6.97 -0.46
CA GLU A 93 4.00 7.73 -1.34
C GLU A 93 5.39 7.93 -0.72
N TRP A 94 5.48 8.10 0.60
CA TRP A 94 6.75 8.17 1.32
C TRP A 94 7.51 6.84 1.29
N VAL A 95 6.81 5.70 1.32
CA VAL A 95 7.41 4.38 1.12
C VAL A 95 8.06 4.30 -0.26
N TRP A 96 7.36 4.76 -1.31
CA TRP A 96 7.89 4.78 -2.66
C TRP A 96 9.07 5.74 -2.81
N ALA A 97 8.99 6.94 -2.24
CA ALA A 97 10.10 7.89 -2.23
C ALA A 97 11.33 7.29 -1.53
N TYR A 98 11.16 6.63 -0.38
CA TYR A 98 12.22 5.98 0.36
C TYR A 98 12.88 4.86 -0.46
N VAL A 99 12.07 3.96 -1.05
CA VAL A 99 12.59 2.87 -1.88
C VAL A 99 13.33 3.42 -3.09
N LYS A 100 12.74 4.36 -3.84
CA LYS A 100 13.38 5.00 -5.01
C LYS A 100 14.71 5.66 -4.63
N ARG A 101 14.75 6.46 -3.55
CA ARG A 101 15.97 7.11 -3.07
C ARG A 101 17.06 6.10 -2.72
N SER A 102 16.69 4.96 -2.13
CA SER A 102 17.64 3.89 -1.79
C SER A 102 18.23 3.14 -3.00
N LEU A 103 17.69 3.38 -4.19
CA LEU A 103 18.10 2.77 -5.46
C LEU A 103 18.75 3.78 -6.42
N ALA A 104 18.69 5.09 -6.13
CA ALA A 104 19.08 6.15 -7.06
C ALA A 104 20.52 6.07 -7.58
N ASN A 105 21.43 5.45 -6.81
CA ASN A 105 22.85 5.30 -7.18
C ASN A 105 23.21 3.89 -7.69
N LEU A 106 22.22 3.03 -7.99
CA LEU A 106 22.47 1.67 -8.46
C LEU A 106 22.29 1.56 -9.97
N ALA A 107 23.38 1.29 -10.69
CA ALA A 107 23.34 0.91 -12.09
C ALA A 107 23.01 -0.60 -12.22
N VAL A 108 21.72 -0.92 -12.18
CA VAL A 108 21.26 -2.31 -12.32
C VAL A 108 20.99 -2.62 -13.80
N VAL A 109 21.71 -3.59 -14.35
CA VAL A 109 21.65 -3.93 -15.79
C VAL A 109 20.57 -4.99 -16.10
N ALA A 110 19.90 -5.55 -15.09
CA ALA A 110 18.92 -6.63 -15.27
C ALA A 110 17.66 -6.47 -14.37
N LEU A 111 16.49 -6.77 -14.93
CA LEU A 111 15.18 -6.55 -14.29
C LEU A 111 14.95 -7.45 -13.06
N ASP A 112 15.41 -8.68 -13.10
CA ASP A 112 15.37 -9.66 -12.00
C ASP A 112 16.19 -9.19 -10.79
N ARG A 113 17.36 -8.60 -11.03
CA ARG A 113 18.20 -8.00 -10.00
C ARG A 113 17.52 -6.78 -9.39
N LEU A 114 16.88 -5.94 -10.22
CA LEU A 114 16.12 -4.80 -9.73
C LEU A 114 14.93 -5.24 -8.89
N GLU A 115 14.18 -6.26 -9.32
CA GLU A 115 13.07 -6.84 -8.57
C GLU A 115 13.54 -7.33 -7.20
N THR A 116 14.64 -8.10 -7.17
CA THR A 116 15.21 -8.63 -5.93
C THR A 116 15.63 -7.51 -4.97
N LEU A 117 16.27 -6.46 -5.48
CA LEU A 117 16.65 -5.30 -4.70
C LEU A 117 15.43 -4.61 -4.10
N VAL A 118 14.41 -4.34 -4.91
CA VAL A 118 13.16 -3.73 -4.47
C VAL A 118 12.48 -4.57 -3.38
N ARG A 119 12.36 -5.89 -3.58
CA ARG A 119 11.81 -6.81 -2.56
C ARG A 119 12.59 -6.74 -1.26
N ASN A 120 13.92 -6.74 -1.34
CA ASN A 120 14.78 -6.64 -0.16
C ASN A 120 14.63 -5.28 0.56
N ARG A 121 14.50 -4.17 -0.19
CA ARG A 121 14.26 -2.84 0.40
C ARG A 121 12.92 -2.78 1.14
N LEU A 122 11.86 -3.29 0.52
CA LEU A 122 10.53 -3.35 1.12
C LEU A 122 10.51 -4.26 2.35
N LYS A 123 11.10 -5.45 2.26
CA LYS A 123 11.21 -6.38 3.38
C LYS A 123 11.91 -5.73 4.58
N ARG A 124 13.05 -5.05 4.37
CA ARG A 124 13.74 -4.33 5.45
C ARG A 124 12.87 -3.24 6.07
N LEU A 125 12.08 -2.53 5.27
CA LEU A 125 11.18 -1.49 5.76
C LEU A 125 10.03 -2.07 6.60
N GLN A 126 9.54 -3.28 6.30
CA GLN A 126 8.56 -3.98 7.16
C GLN A 126 9.09 -4.21 8.59
N TYR A 127 10.42 -4.31 8.76
CA TYR A 127 11.07 -4.45 10.07
C TYR A 127 11.42 -3.12 10.75
N ARG A 128 10.98 -1.97 10.21
CA ARG A 128 11.27 -0.64 10.75
C ARG A 128 9.98 0.14 11.06
N PRO A 129 9.22 -0.24 12.10
CA PRO A 129 7.94 0.39 12.42
C PRO A 129 8.07 1.89 12.66
N HIS A 130 9.10 2.37 13.36
CA HIS A 130 9.31 3.80 13.59
C HIS A 130 9.46 4.63 12.30
N THR A 131 10.03 4.04 11.24
CA THR A 131 10.09 4.71 9.94
C THR A 131 8.72 4.79 9.29
N LEU A 132 7.90 3.76 9.43
CA LEU A 132 6.51 3.75 8.94
C LEU A 132 5.65 4.75 9.73
N ASP A 133 5.83 4.83 11.05
CA ASP A 133 5.16 5.81 11.90
C ASP A 133 5.50 7.24 11.45
N GLY A 134 6.77 7.50 11.12
CA GLY A 134 7.19 8.78 10.56
C GLY A 134 6.52 9.12 9.21
N PHE A 135 6.27 8.12 8.36
CA PHE A 135 5.55 8.34 7.10
C PHE A 135 4.08 8.70 7.32
N ILE A 136 3.44 8.11 8.32
CA ILE A 136 2.06 8.45 8.71
C ILE A 136 2.04 9.86 9.30
N ALA A 137 2.93 10.15 10.25
CA ALA A 137 3.04 11.48 10.86
C ALA A 137 3.30 12.59 9.81
N GLY A 138 4.08 12.29 8.77
CA GLY A 138 4.37 13.21 7.66
C GLY A 138 3.15 13.62 6.83
N THR A 139 2.02 12.89 6.92
CA THR A 139 0.75 13.29 6.29
C THR A 139 0.00 14.37 7.07
N GLY A 140 0.37 14.61 8.33
CA GLY A 140 -0.36 15.48 9.25
C GLY A 140 -1.72 14.91 9.70
N LEU A 141 -2.12 13.72 9.24
CA LEU A 141 -3.36 13.07 9.65
C LEU A 141 -3.17 12.42 11.03
N THR A 142 -3.97 12.86 11.99
CA THR A 142 -4.01 12.29 13.34
C THR A 142 -5.21 11.37 13.49
N LEU A 143 -4.99 10.14 13.98
CA LEU A 143 -6.08 9.34 14.50
C LEU A 143 -6.47 9.93 15.86
N VAL A 144 -7.61 10.61 15.89
CA VAL A 144 -8.23 10.99 17.16
C VAL A 144 -8.96 9.75 17.66
N ASP A 145 -8.55 9.24 18.82
CA ASP A 145 -9.37 8.22 19.50
C ASP A 145 -10.69 8.90 19.84
N PRO A 146 -11.85 8.42 19.34
CA PRO A 146 -13.12 8.92 19.85
C PRO A 146 -13.09 8.60 21.34
N ALA A 147 -13.01 9.64 22.17
CA ALA A 147 -12.89 9.52 23.61
C ALA A 147 -13.82 8.39 24.10
N SER A 148 -13.25 7.42 24.84
CA SER A 148 -14.09 6.49 25.58
C SER A 148 -15.10 7.30 26.40
N PRO A 149 -16.40 6.95 26.35
CA PRO A 149 -17.43 7.65 27.11
C PRO A 149 -17.12 7.66 28.61
#